data_AF-A0A368CYF4-F1
#
_entry.id   AF-A0A368CYF4-F1
#
_cell.length_a   1.000
_cell.length_b   1.000
_cell.length_c   1.000
_cell.angle_alpha   90.00
_cell.angle_beta   90.00
_cell.angle_gamma   90.00
#
_symmetry.space_group_name_H-M   'P 1'
#
loop_
_entity.id
_entity.type
_entity.pdbx_description
1 polymer ?
#
loop_
_entity_poly.entity_id
_entity_poly.type
_entity_poly.pdbx_seq_one_letter_code
_entity_poly.pdbx_strand_id
1 'polypeptide(L)'
;MVLYGAAQFNGANVFKKISTFLQFGFYHPIRFMSKSQSMVGVNMLRLADYKAEKIQDCLHGVVKGVQEGWLDPTVGGVYPIEDLAKAHNDLGQRKTTGKVTVTW
;
A
#
# COMPACT_ATOMS: atom_id res chain seq x y z
N MET A 1 3.42 -5.40 14.07
CA MET A 1 3.83 -4.42 15.09
C MET A 1 4.05 -5.18 16.38
N VAL A 2 5.28 -5.24 16.89
CA VAL A 2 5.56 -5.86 18.19
C VAL A 2 5.68 -4.72 19.20
N LEU A 3 4.78 -4.68 20.18
CA LEU A 3 4.67 -3.61 21.16
C LEU A 3 5.59 -3.83 22.37
N TYR A 4 6.90 -3.79 22.12
CA TYR A 4 7.90 -3.92 23.18
C TYR A 4 7.73 -2.88 24.31
N GLY A 5 7.23 -1.68 23.99
CA GLY A 5 6.94 -0.64 24.97
C GLY A 5 5.78 -0.98 25.93
N ALA A 6 4.82 -1.81 25.52
CA ALA A 6 3.73 -2.22 26.41
C ALA A 6 4.16 -3.33 27.39
N ALA A 7 5.09 -4.19 26.98
CA ALA A 7 5.69 -5.20 27.86
C ALA A 7 6.46 -4.56 29.03
N GLN A 8 6.98 -3.34 28.85
CA GLN A 8 7.66 -2.57 29.91
C GLN A 8 6.71 -2.00 30.98
N PHE A 9 5.38 -2.09 30.82
CA PHE A 9 4.44 -1.62 31.85
C PHE A 9 4.42 -2.48 33.12
N ASN A 10 4.92 -3.73 33.04
CA ASN A 10 5.04 -4.62 34.20
C ASN A 10 6.22 -4.16 35.08
N GLY A 11 5.93 -3.62 36.27
CA GLY A 11 6.93 -3.10 37.22
C GLY A 11 7.28 -1.60 37.09
N ALA A 12 6.67 -0.86 36.15
CA ALA A 12 6.95 0.56 35.94
C ALA A 12 6.09 1.50 36.82
N ASN A 13 6.71 2.57 37.36
CA ASN A 13 6.03 3.64 38.10
C ASN A 13 4.98 4.38 37.24
N VAL A 14 3.90 4.86 37.86
CA VAL A 14 2.76 5.54 37.19
C VAL A 14 3.21 6.69 36.29
N PHE A 15 4.22 7.48 36.71
CA PHE A 15 4.79 8.55 35.89
C PHE A 15 5.43 8.04 34.59
N LYS A 16 6.20 6.94 34.67
CA LYS A 16 6.77 6.29 33.47
C LYS A 16 5.65 5.79 32.56
N LYS A 17 4.56 5.25 33.12
CA LYS A 17 3.43 4.76 32.32
C LYS A 17 2.79 5.87 31.47
N ILE A 18 2.58 7.04 32.08
CA ILE A 18 2.02 8.22 31.39
C ILE A 18 2.99 8.73 30.30
N SER A 19 4.29 8.78 30.59
CA SER A 19 5.29 9.20 29.60
C SER A 19 5.35 8.27 28.39
N THR A 20 5.28 6.94 28.59
CA THR A 20 5.25 5.94 27.52
C THR A 20 3.97 6.05 26.69
N PHE A 21 2.83 6.35 27.33
CA PHE A 21 1.57 6.57 26.63
C PHE A 21 1.64 7.77 25.66
N LEU A 22 2.27 8.87 26.09
CA LEU A 22 2.47 10.05 25.25
C LEU A 22 3.44 9.81 24.08
N GLN A 23 4.44 8.93 24.26
CA GLN A 23 5.41 8.57 23.21
C GLN A 23 4.82 7.76 22.06
N PHE A 24 3.64 7.17 22.23
CA PHE A 24 2.98 6.40 21.16
C PHE A 24 2.48 7.26 19.99
N GLY A 25 2.41 8.59 20.16
CA GLY A 25 2.02 9.53 19.10
C GLY A 25 0.57 9.34 18.62
N PHE A 26 0.24 9.92 17.45
CA PHE A 26 -1.13 9.95 16.93
C PHE A 26 -1.67 8.55 16.58
N TYR A 27 -0.82 7.67 16.05
CA TYR A 27 -1.19 6.30 15.69
C TYR A 27 -0.94 5.35 16.86
N HIS A 28 -1.81 5.44 17.86
CA HIS A 28 -1.63 4.73 19.12
C HIS A 28 -1.70 3.19 18.95
N PRO A 29 -0.60 2.45 19.16
CA PRO A 29 -0.51 1.00 18.95
C PRO A 29 -1.53 0.17 19.75
N ILE A 30 -1.82 0.57 20.99
CA ILE A 30 -2.83 -0.10 21.86
C ILE A 30 -4.21 -0.18 21.19
N ARG A 31 -4.63 0.85 20.43
CA ARG A 31 -5.93 0.86 19.74
C ARG A 31 -6.01 -0.19 18.63
N PHE A 32 -4.89 -0.45 17.96
CA PHE A 32 -4.81 -1.49 16.95
C PHE A 32 -4.85 -2.87 17.60
N MET A 33 -4.14 -3.08 18.70
CA MET A 33 -4.17 -4.37 19.41
C MET A 33 -5.53 -4.72 19.99
N SER A 34 -6.22 -3.77 20.63
CA SER A 34 -7.52 -4.05 21.25
C SER A 34 -8.59 -4.47 20.22
N LYS A 35 -8.37 -4.11 18.95
CA LYS A 35 -9.22 -4.50 17.82
C LYS A 35 -8.61 -5.61 16.96
N SER A 36 -7.45 -6.15 17.34
CA SER A 36 -6.68 -7.11 16.54
C SER A 36 -6.42 -6.63 15.10
N GLN A 37 -6.15 -5.33 14.94
CA GLN A 37 -5.91 -4.67 13.66
C GLN A 37 -4.41 -4.47 13.42
N SER A 38 -4.02 -4.41 12.14
CA SER A 38 -2.66 -4.08 11.73
C SER A 38 -2.66 -2.96 10.70
N MET A 39 -1.56 -2.19 10.68
CA MET A 39 -1.27 -1.20 9.65
C MET A 39 -0.07 -1.68 8.87
N VAL A 40 -0.24 -1.90 7.57
CA VAL A 40 0.78 -2.44 6.68
C VAL A 40 0.97 -1.47 5.52
N GLY A 41 2.16 -0.87 5.44
CA GLY A 41 2.59 -0.14 4.25
C GLY A 41 3.34 -1.08 3.32
N VAL A 42 3.01 -1.06 2.03
CA VAL A 42 3.71 -1.84 1.00
C VAL A 42 4.33 -0.91 -0.02
N ASN A 43 5.59 -1.16 -0.37
CA ASN A 43 6.25 -0.57 -1.52
C ASN A 43 6.50 -1.70 -2.52
N MET A 44 5.73 -1.71 -3.61
CA MET A 44 5.76 -2.80 -4.58
C MET A 44 7.08 -2.86 -5.36
N LEU A 45 7.74 -1.71 -5.60
CA LEU A 45 9.04 -1.66 -6.27
C LEU A 45 10.12 -2.31 -5.41
N ARG A 46 10.21 -1.93 -4.14
CA ARG A 46 11.12 -2.58 -3.19
C ARG A 46 10.79 -4.07 -3.02
N LEU A 47 9.51 -4.42 -3.03
CA LEU A 47 9.10 -5.82 -2.95
C LEU A 47 9.55 -6.62 -4.18
N ALA A 48 9.48 -6.03 -5.38
CA ALA A 48 9.97 -6.65 -6.61
C ALA A 48 11.48 -6.92 -6.56
N ASP A 49 12.27 -6.00 -6.00
CA ASP A 49 13.74 -6.18 -5.89
C ASP A 49 14.13 -7.37 -5.00
N TYR A 50 13.43 -7.58 -3.87
CA TYR A 50 13.81 -8.58 -2.86
C TYR A 50 12.93 -9.84 -2.84
N LYS A 51 11.75 -9.80 -3.44
CA LYS A 51 10.75 -10.88 -3.44
C LYS A 51 10.03 -10.98 -4.79
N ALA A 52 10.81 -11.02 -5.87
CA ALA A 52 10.29 -11.11 -7.23
C ALA A 52 9.28 -12.25 -7.45
N GLU A 53 9.50 -13.42 -6.84
CA GLU A 53 8.58 -14.56 -6.95
C GLU A 53 7.17 -14.22 -6.42
N LYS A 54 7.06 -13.43 -5.35
CA LYS A 54 5.76 -13.03 -4.80
C LYS A 54 5.02 -12.09 -5.75
N ILE A 55 5.75 -11.22 -6.44
CA ILE A 55 5.17 -10.38 -7.50
C ILE A 55 4.72 -11.23 -8.67
N GLN A 56 5.50 -12.24 -9.07
CA GLN A 56 5.16 -13.16 -10.14
C GLN A 56 3.88 -13.96 -9.82
N ASP A 57 3.74 -14.50 -8.61
CA ASP A 57 2.53 -15.17 -8.14
C ASP A 57 1.30 -14.27 -8.29
N CYS A 58 1.42 -13.02 -7.86
CA CYS A 58 0.35 -12.03 -8.00
C CYS A 58 0.02 -11.74 -9.47
N LEU A 59 1.02 -11.59 -10.34
CA LEU A 59 0.82 -11.34 -11.78
C LEU A 59 0.13 -12.53 -12.46
N HIS A 60 0.51 -13.77 -12.15
CA HIS A 60 -0.20 -14.95 -12.63
C HIS A 60 -1.67 -14.94 -12.19
N GLY A 61 -1.95 -14.54 -10.94
CA GLY A 61 -3.31 -14.38 -10.42
C GLY A 61 -4.13 -13.35 -11.20
N VAL A 62 -3.52 -12.21 -11.57
CA VAL A 62 -4.16 -11.18 -12.41
C VAL A 62 -4.51 -11.73 -13.79
N VAL A 63 -3.56 -12.40 -14.46
CA VAL A 63 -3.79 -13.00 -15.79
C VAL A 63 -4.90 -14.05 -15.73
N LYS A 64 -4.87 -14.91 -14.71
CA LYS A 64 -5.91 -15.91 -14.47
C LYS A 64 -7.27 -15.25 -14.27
N GLY A 65 -7.36 -14.17 -13.49
CA GLY A 65 -8.61 -13.46 -13.27
C GLY A 65 -9.21 -12.85 -14.53
N VAL A 66 -8.36 -12.36 -15.44
CA VAL A 66 -8.79 -11.89 -16.77
C VAL A 66 -9.30 -13.05 -17.62
N GLN A 67 -8.58 -14.17 -17.63
CA GLN A 67 -8.99 -15.38 -18.38
C GLN A 67 -10.32 -15.96 -17.87
N GLU A 68 -10.56 -15.92 -16.56
CA GLU A 68 -11.80 -16.37 -15.93
C GLU A 68 -12.96 -15.35 -16.03
N GLY A 69 -12.67 -14.12 -16.48
CA GLY A 69 -13.67 -13.09 -16.75
C GLY A 69 -14.21 -12.34 -15.53
N TRP A 70 -13.71 -12.58 -14.31
CA TRP A 70 -14.11 -11.82 -13.12
C TRP A 70 -13.27 -10.56 -12.90
N LEU A 71 -12.11 -10.46 -13.57
CA LEU A 71 -11.28 -9.26 -13.58
C LEU A 71 -11.34 -8.61 -14.96
N ASP A 72 -11.87 -7.38 -15.03
CA ASP A 72 -11.95 -6.57 -16.24
C ASP A 72 -11.15 -5.26 -16.07
N PRO A 73 -9.87 -5.20 -16.49
CA PRO A 73 -9.06 -4.01 -16.36
C PRO A 73 -9.55 -2.87 -17.27
N THR A 74 -9.86 -1.71 -16.68
CA THR A 74 -10.27 -0.54 -17.44
C THR A 74 -9.09 0.13 -18.15
N VAL A 75 -9.18 0.30 -19.46
CA VAL A 75 -8.27 1.14 -20.25
C VAL A 75 -8.72 2.60 -20.11
N GLY A 76 -7.91 3.41 -19.44
CA GLY A 76 -8.20 4.81 -19.13
C GLY A 76 -7.79 5.82 -20.19
N GLY A 77 -7.14 5.36 -21.26
CA GLY A 77 -6.78 6.16 -22.42
C GLY A 77 -5.59 5.57 -23.18
N VAL A 78 -5.62 5.66 -24.51
CA VAL A 78 -4.51 5.28 -25.39
C VAL A 78 -4.07 6.53 -26.13
N TYR A 79 -2.82 6.92 -25.92
CA TYR A 79 -2.24 8.12 -26.49
C TYR A 79 -1.11 7.73 -27.44
N PRO A 80 -0.98 8.38 -28.60
CA PRO A 80 0.20 8.20 -29.44
C PRO A 80 1.43 8.88 -28.79
N ILE A 81 2.65 8.50 -29.17
CA ILE A 81 3.88 8.99 -28.52
C ILE A 81 4.04 10.51 -28.61
N GLU A 82 3.52 11.12 -29.68
CA GLU A 82 3.49 12.57 -29.88
C GLU A 82 2.71 13.30 -28.77
N ASP A 83 1.74 12.61 -28.16
CA ASP A 83 0.86 13.13 -27.11
C ASP A 83 1.34 12.75 -25.69
N LEU A 84 2.59 12.30 -25.52
CA LEU A 84 3.12 11.88 -24.21
C LEU A 84 2.93 12.93 -23.10
N ALA A 85 3.19 14.21 -23.42
CA ALA A 85 3.02 15.31 -22.45
C ALA A 85 1.55 15.46 -22.01
N LYS A 86 0.61 15.29 -22.95
CA LYS A 86 -0.83 15.34 -22.68
C LYS A 86 -1.25 14.14 -21.83
N ALA A 87 -0.79 12.93 -22.16
CA ALA A 87 -1.06 11.73 -21.37
C ALA A 87 -0.59 11.89 -19.90
N HIS A 88 0.60 12.45 -19.70
CA HIS A 88 1.13 12.72 -18.36
C HIS A 88 0.31 13.76 -17.60
N ASN A 89 -0.08 14.86 -18.27
CA ASN A 89 -0.88 15.90 -17.66
C ASN A 89 -2.30 15.41 -17.30
N ASP A 90 -2.95 14.65 -18.17
CA ASP A 90 -4.28 14.10 -17.92
C ASP A 90 -4.27 13.12 -16.73
N LEU A 91 -3.23 12.29 -16.62
CA LEU A 91 -3.01 11.41 -15.46
C LEU A 91 -2.82 12.22 -14.17
N GLY A 92 -1.95 13.25 -14.19
CA GLY A 92 -1.69 14.10 -13.03
C GLY A 92 -2.90 14.93 -12.57
N GLN A 93 -3.73 15.37 -13.52
CA GLN A 93 -4.97 16.12 -13.28
C GLN A 93 -6.16 15.22 -12.94
N ARG A 94 -5.96 13.90 -12.79
CA ARG A 94 -7.00 12.91 -12.49
C ARG A 94 -8.15 12.91 -13.50
N LYS A 95 -7.86 13.12 -14.78
CA LYS A 95 -8.86 13.09 -15.87
C LYS A 95 -9.11 11.69 -16.43
N THR A 96 -8.31 10.70 -16.04
CA THR A 96 -8.33 9.34 -16.57
C THR A 96 -8.81 8.35 -15.51
N THR A 97 -9.58 7.34 -15.91
CA THR A 97 -10.00 6.22 -15.05
C THR A 97 -9.44 4.92 -15.58
N GLY A 98 -8.60 4.24 -14.80
CA GLY A 98 -7.93 3.01 -15.23
C GLY A 98 -6.52 3.27 -15.77
N LYS A 99 -6.02 2.38 -16.63
CA LYS A 99 -4.64 2.41 -17.13
C LYS A 99 -4.50 3.31 -18.36
N VAL A 100 -3.60 4.29 -18.27
CA VAL A 100 -3.14 5.08 -19.44
C VAL A 100 -2.01 4.33 -20.15
N THR A 101 -2.08 4.25 -21.47
CA THR A 101 -1.10 3.59 -22.34
C THR A 101 -0.60 4.55 -23.41
N VAL A 102 0.67 4.42 -23.78
CA VAL A 102 1.29 5.16 -24.88
C VAL A 102 1.69 4.18 -25.98
N THR A 103 1.28 4.44 -27.22
CA THR A 103 1.67 3.68 -28.40
C THR A 103 2.86 4.34 -29.11
N TRP A 104 3.83 3.52 -29.51
CA TRP A 104 5.07 3.94 -30.18
C TRP A 104 4.97 3.85 -31.69
#